data_AF-U3TS26-F1
#
_entry.id   AF-U3TS26-F1
#
_cell.length_a   1.000
_cell.length_b   1.000
_cell.length_c   1.000
_cell.angle_alpha   90.00
_cell.angle_beta   90.00
_cell.angle_gamma   90.00
#
_symmetry.space_group_name_H-M   'P 1'
#
loop_
_entity.id
_entity.type
_entity.pdbx_description
1 polymer ?
#
loop_
_entity_poly.entity_id
_entity_poly.type
_entity_poly.pdbx_seq_one_letter_code
_entity_poly.pdbx_strand_id
1 'polypeptide(L)'
;MNFKPTVRHLPLLLLVVIIPGLLLVLFLAAGGWLTPQRLSAQSLVQSLQQNSGVHPGYPRNHAKGVCVTGDFTSSGNAAFLSRASVFQPGTVPVIGRFAIAGGNPHAPDYGVPVRSLALEFQLAHGEQWRTGMNALPFLPVSTPQAFYDQQQASRPLPQTGKPDAQKLMAFTVAHPEVKPFFAWVKTHVLAASWAQERYNSLNAFRFTNAQGETRFVRWSLVPRTPWQPISAAQQQQPDYLQSDLHDRLATAPLKWDLVISVAQPGDAVNDASKVWPADRQQIVAGTLTLRDSSPQQGGSCNDINYDPLILPQGISGSDDPLLNARSAAYAKSFNLRTAEQARQQEKNHESPDNPVSSAAAHRTLVDGAGRADHAIYRRGDGGGYLDCPFTVAGDT
;
A
#
# COMPACT_ATOMS: atom_id res chain seq x y z
N MET A 1 18.93 61.61 11.82
CA MET A 1 19.66 60.50 12.48
C MET A 1 20.20 59.58 11.40
N ASN A 2 21.50 59.65 11.12
CA ASN A 2 22.17 58.83 10.11
C ASN A 2 22.58 57.50 10.73
N PHE A 3 21.86 56.42 10.40
CA PHE A 3 22.24 55.06 10.75
C PHE A 3 23.44 54.66 9.88
N LYS A 4 24.66 54.89 10.35
CA LYS A 4 25.86 54.32 9.72
C LYS A 4 26.02 52.89 10.26
N PRO A 5 25.80 51.84 9.45
CA PRO A 5 26.01 50.48 9.91
C PRO A 5 27.49 50.30 10.22
N THR A 6 27.81 50.02 11.49
CA THR A 6 29.16 49.67 11.93
C THR A 6 29.54 48.32 11.33
N VAL A 7 30.77 48.23 10.81
CA VAL A 7 31.37 47.06 10.12
C VAL A 7 31.26 45.75 10.92
N ARG A 8 30.97 45.83 12.22
CA ARG A 8 30.80 44.71 13.15
C ARG A 8 29.55 43.84 12.91
N HIS A 9 28.55 44.35 12.16
CA HIS A 9 27.32 43.60 11.83
C HIS A 9 27.32 42.99 10.43
N LEU A 10 28.35 43.25 9.61
CA LEU A 10 28.48 42.72 8.25
C LEU A 10 28.45 41.18 8.16
N PRO A 11 29.13 40.41 9.03
CA PRO A 11 29.05 38.94 8.99
C PRO A 11 27.66 38.41 9.41
N LEU A 12 26.98 39.10 10.33
CA LEU A 12 25.63 38.73 10.75
C LEU A 12 24.60 38.98 9.64
N LEU A 13 24.73 40.10 8.92
CA LEU A 13 23.90 40.43 7.75
C LEU A 13 24.15 39.47 6.57
N LEU A 14 25.39 39.02 6.38
CA LEU A 14 25.71 37.99 5.38
C LEU A 14 25.04 36.65 5.70
N LEU A 15 25.00 36.23 6.98
CA LEU A 15 24.31 35.01 7.38
C LEU A 15 22.78 35.08 7.12
N VAL A 16 22.16 36.24 7.29
CA VAL A 16 20.72 36.46 7.03
C VAL A 16 20.36 36.29 5.54
N VAL A 17 21.31 36.47 4.62
CA VAL A 17 21.08 36.25 3.18
C VAL A 17 21.52 34.85 2.74
N ILE A 18 22.67 34.40 3.24
CA ILE A 18 23.26 33.12 2.84
C ILE A 18 22.41 31.95 3.34
N ILE A 19 21.97 31.96 4.60
CA ILE A 19 21.21 30.83 5.16
C ILE A 19 19.89 30.60 4.41
N PRO A 20 19.02 31.61 4.18
CA PRO A 20 17.80 31.40 3.39
C PRO A 20 18.09 31.02 1.93
N GLY A 21 19.14 31.58 1.31
CA GLY A 21 19.56 31.20 -0.03
C GLY A 21 19.97 29.72 -0.11
N LEU A 22 20.73 29.23 0.88
CA LEU A 22 21.17 27.85 0.97
C LEU A 22 20.01 26.91 1.28
N LEU A 23 19.08 27.31 2.16
CA LEU A 23 17.83 26.58 2.41
C LEU A 23 16.94 26.51 1.16
N LEU A 24 16.83 27.59 0.39
CA LEU A 24 16.09 27.62 -0.87
C LEU A 24 16.74 26.67 -1.90
N VAL A 25 18.06 26.70 -2.05
CA VAL A 25 18.77 25.79 -2.96
C VAL A 25 18.60 24.34 -2.51
N LEU A 26 18.70 24.04 -1.20
CA LEU A 26 18.44 22.71 -0.66
C LEU A 26 17.00 22.27 -0.89
N PHE A 27 16.02 23.16 -0.72
CA PHE A 27 14.61 22.89 -1.01
C PHE A 27 14.38 22.59 -2.50
N LEU A 28 14.94 23.42 -3.38
CA LEU A 28 14.85 23.23 -4.84
C LEU A 28 15.56 21.94 -5.29
N ALA A 29 16.70 21.61 -4.68
CA ALA A 29 17.41 20.36 -4.92
C ALA A 29 16.61 19.15 -4.41
N ALA A 30 16.07 19.21 -3.19
CA ALA A 30 15.30 18.14 -2.56
C ALA A 30 14.02 17.84 -3.35
N GLY A 31 13.32 18.87 -3.85
CA GLY A 31 12.16 18.69 -4.71
C GLY A 31 12.48 18.38 -6.17
N GLY A 32 13.75 18.23 -6.53
CA GLY A 32 14.19 17.78 -7.85
C GLY A 32 14.18 18.85 -8.94
N TRP A 33 13.87 20.11 -8.62
CA TRP A 33 13.85 21.22 -9.59
C TRP A 33 15.23 21.51 -10.18
N LEU A 34 16.30 21.17 -9.47
CA LEU A 34 17.69 21.30 -9.95
C LEU A 34 18.24 20.02 -10.60
N THR A 35 17.45 18.94 -10.66
CA THR A 35 17.85 17.64 -11.24
C THR A 35 16.74 17.09 -12.15
N PRO A 36 16.52 17.70 -13.34
CA PRO A 36 15.42 17.33 -14.23
C PRO A 36 15.51 15.89 -14.77
N GLN A 37 16.70 15.26 -14.70
CA GLN A 37 16.90 13.86 -15.07
C GLN A 37 16.59 12.88 -13.93
N ARG A 38 16.28 13.36 -12.71
CA ARG A 38 15.94 12.49 -11.59
C ARG A 38 14.58 11.85 -11.85
N LEU A 39 14.55 10.52 -11.82
CA LEU A 39 13.31 9.78 -11.94
C LEU A 39 12.34 10.17 -10.82
N SER A 40 11.13 10.59 -11.19
CA SER A 40 10.10 11.04 -10.25
C SER A 40 8.97 10.02 -10.11
N ALA A 41 8.21 10.10 -9.02
CA ALA A 41 6.97 9.32 -8.85
C ALA A 41 5.97 9.61 -9.98
N GLN A 42 5.93 10.84 -10.50
CA GLN A 42 5.12 11.20 -11.65
C GLN A 42 5.53 10.41 -12.90
N SER A 43 6.82 10.35 -13.20
CA SER A 43 7.35 9.61 -14.36
C SER A 43 7.06 8.12 -14.26
N LEU A 44 7.23 7.54 -13.06
CA LEU A 44 6.90 6.15 -12.78
C LEU A 44 5.41 5.86 -13.01
N VAL A 45 4.52 6.65 -12.40
CA VAL A 45 3.07 6.49 -12.55
C VAL A 45 2.60 6.74 -13.99
N GLN A 46 3.19 7.71 -14.68
CA GLN A 46 2.89 7.98 -16.08
C GLN A 46 3.30 6.81 -16.98
N SER A 47 4.45 6.18 -16.72
CA SER A 47 4.88 4.99 -17.49
C SER A 47 3.89 3.82 -17.37
N LEU A 48 3.27 3.65 -16.20
CA LEU A 48 2.20 2.66 -15.99
C LEU A 48 0.94 3.00 -16.79
N GLN A 49 0.50 4.26 -16.75
CA GLN A 49 -0.64 4.73 -17.53
C GLN A 49 -0.41 4.59 -19.04
N GLN A 50 0.80 4.88 -19.52
CA GLN A 50 1.14 4.73 -20.94
C GLN A 50 1.10 3.27 -21.42
N ASN A 51 1.26 2.29 -20.51
CA ASN A 51 1.23 0.88 -20.87
C ASN A 51 -0.18 0.28 -20.82
N SER A 52 -1.08 0.79 -19.98
CA SER A 52 -2.40 0.19 -19.72
C SER A 52 -3.60 1.11 -20.02
N GLY A 53 -3.34 2.35 -20.43
CA GLY A 53 -4.35 3.40 -20.51
C GLY A 53 -4.63 4.06 -19.16
N VAL A 54 -5.49 5.07 -19.17
CA VAL A 54 -5.97 5.76 -17.97
C VAL A 54 -7.38 5.29 -17.66
N HIS A 55 -7.58 4.74 -16.46
CA HIS A 55 -8.87 4.26 -15.96
C HIS A 55 -9.24 5.09 -14.72
N PRO A 56 -10.08 6.12 -14.85
CA PRO A 56 -10.39 7.05 -13.76
C PRO A 56 -10.94 6.33 -12.53
N GLY A 57 -10.45 6.70 -11.35
CA GLY A 57 -10.88 6.10 -10.08
C GLY A 57 -10.29 4.71 -9.79
N TYR A 58 -9.45 4.17 -10.67
CA TYR A 58 -8.71 2.93 -10.45
C TYR A 58 -7.22 3.18 -10.16
N PRO A 59 -6.56 2.31 -9.36
CA PRO A 59 -5.11 2.28 -9.21
C PRO A 59 -4.38 2.18 -10.55
N ARG A 60 -3.22 2.84 -10.71
CA ARG A 60 -2.46 2.82 -11.99
C ARG A 60 -1.73 1.53 -12.28
N ASN A 61 -1.51 0.74 -11.25
CA ASN A 61 -1.13 -0.65 -11.35
C ASN A 61 -2.01 -1.43 -10.38
N HIS A 62 -2.17 -2.71 -10.63
CA HIS A 62 -3.11 -3.55 -9.90
C HIS A 62 -4.53 -2.99 -9.95
N ALA A 63 -5.03 -2.58 -11.13
CA ALA A 63 -6.31 -1.88 -11.27
C ALA A 63 -7.51 -2.80 -10.97
N LYS A 64 -7.49 -4.04 -11.46
CA LYS A 64 -8.53 -5.04 -11.19
C LYS A 64 -8.28 -5.72 -9.84
N GLY A 65 -9.25 -5.63 -8.94
CA GLY A 65 -9.17 -6.23 -7.61
C GLY A 65 -10.50 -6.26 -6.88
N VAL A 66 -10.47 -6.83 -5.68
CA VAL A 66 -11.63 -7.05 -4.81
C VAL A 66 -11.23 -6.75 -3.36
N CYS A 67 -12.14 -6.11 -2.62
CA CYS A 67 -11.93 -5.84 -1.20
C CYS A 67 -12.19 -7.10 -0.39
N VAL A 68 -11.44 -7.26 0.70
CA VAL A 68 -11.65 -8.32 1.69
C VAL A 68 -11.54 -7.75 3.10
N THR A 69 -12.24 -8.34 4.05
CA THR A 69 -12.16 -7.96 5.46
C THR A 69 -11.95 -9.19 6.34
N GLY A 70 -11.35 -8.96 7.51
CA GLY A 70 -11.00 -10.04 8.40
C GLY A 70 -10.24 -9.55 9.63
N ASP A 71 -9.48 -10.47 10.19
CA ASP A 71 -8.73 -10.29 11.42
C ASP A 71 -7.36 -10.96 11.35
N PHE A 72 -6.38 -10.42 12.08
CA PHE A 72 -5.11 -11.06 12.32
C PHE A 72 -4.98 -11.41 13.80
N THR A 73 -4.83 -12.69 14.11
CA THR A 73 -4.57 -13.19 15.46
C THR A 73 -3.08 -13.47 15.62
N SER A 74 -2.41 -12.68 16.45
CA SER A 74 -1.00 -12.84 16.79
C SER A 74 -0.77 -14.04 17.72
N SER A 75 0.30 -14.79 17.45
CA SER A 75 0.74 -15.88 18.31
C SER A 75 1.58 -15.42 19.50
N GLY A 76 2.07 -14.17 19.48
CA GLY A 76 3.08 -13.67 20.43
C GLY A 76 4.52 -14.07 20.09
N ASN A 77 4.73 -15.05 19.19
CA ASN A 77 6.06 -15.62 18.91
C ASN A 77 7.03 -14.63 18.24
N ALA A 78 6.53 -13.55 17.64
CA ALA A 78 7.34 -12.53 16.98
C ALA A 78 7.67 -11.33 17.89
N ALA A 79 7.15 -11.28 19.12
CA ALA A 79 7.34 -10.16 20.05
C ALA A 79 8.82 -9.91 20.42
N PHE A 80 9.67 -10.94 20.35
CA PHE A 80 11.11 -10.80 20.61
C PHE A 80 11.88 -10.17 19.43
N LEU A 81 11.29 -10.16 18.23
CA LEU A 81 11.88 -9.54 17.04
C LEU A 81 11.56 -8.04 16.97
N SER A 82 10.34 -7.66 17.34
CA SER A 82 9.84 -6.29 17.21
C SER A 82 8.92 -5.92 18.36
N ARG A 83 9.03 -4.66 18.83
CA ARG A 83 8.11 -4.08 19.80
C ARG A 83 6.75 -3.66 19.22
N ALA A 84 6.51 -3.89 17.93
CA ALA A 84 5.25 -3.56 17.30
C ALA A 84 4.09 -4.28 17.98
N SER A 85 3.02 -3.53 18.29
CA SER A 85 1.86 -4.03 19.03
C SER A 85 1.16 -5.20 18.33
N VAL A 86 1.24 -5.26 16.99
CA VAL A 86 0.72 -6.37 16.17
C VAL A 86 1.32 -7.75 16.52
N PHE A 87 2.52 -7.79 17.13
CA PHE A 87 3.17 -9.05 17.51
C PHE A 87 2.95 -9.44 18.96
N GLN A 88 2.27 -8.62 19.76
CA GLN A 88 1.80 -9.04 21.09
C GLN A 88 0.60 -9.98 20.95
N PRO A 89 0.37 -10.93 21.88
CA PRO A 89 -0.82 -11.78 21.85
C PRO A 89 -2.10 -10.96 21.78
N GLY A 90 -2.97 -11.27 20.81
CA GLY A 90 -4.20 -10.53 20.57
C GLY A 90 -4.68 -10.63 19.13
N THR A 91 -5.80 -9.99 18.85
CA THR A 91 -6.41 -9.96 17.52
C THR A 91 -6.65 -8.52 17.08
N VAL A 92 -6.31 -8.19 15.84
CA VAL A 92 -6.51 -6.86 15.25
C VAL A 92 -7.35 -6.95 13.97
N PRO A 93 -8.23 -5.97 13.69
CA PRO A 93 -8.95 -5.92 12.43
C PRO A 93 -8.01 -5.72 11.24
N VAL A 94 -8.39 -6.30 10.09
CA VAL A 94 -7.66 -6.15 8.83
C VAL A 94 -8.62 -5.82 7.69
N ILE A 95 -8.27 -4.79 6.91
CA ILE A 95 -8.88 -4.52 5.61
C ILE A 95 -7.87 -4.85 4.53
N GLY A 96 -8.24 -5.72 3.60
CA GLY A 96 -7.39 -6.18 2.53
C GLY A 96 -7.93 -5.93 1.14
N ARG A 97 -7.05 -6.13 0.16
CA ARG A 97 -7.38 -6.08 -1.25
C ARG A 97 -6.57 -7.11 -2.03
N PHE A 98 -7.27 -8.04 -2.68
CA PHE A 98 -6.67 -8.87 -3.72
C PHE A 98 -6.68 -8.14 -5.06
N ALA A 99 -5.66 -8.37 -5.88
CA ALA A 99 -5.62 -7.84 -7.24
C ALA A 99 -4.68 -8.65 -8.15
N ILE A 100 -4.83 -8.44 -9.44
CA ILE A 100 -3.89 -8.88 -10.48
C ILE A 100 -3.06 -7.69 -10.97
N ALA A 101 -1.83 -7.89 -11.42
CA ALA A 101 -1.01 -6.78 -11.93
C ALA A 101 -1.54 -6.18 -13.25
N GLY A 102 -1.11 -4.96 -13.55
CA GLY A 102 -1.54 -4.20 -14.72
C GLY A 102 -2.53 -3.09 -14.39
N GLY A 103 -2.65 -2.12 -15.30
CA GLY A 103 -3.49 -0.94 -15.11
C GLY A 103 -4.91 -1.06 -15.68
N ASN A 104 -5.27 -2.18 -16.32
CA ASN A 104 -6.60 -2.38 -16.91
C ASN A 104 -7.56 -3.06 -15.89
N PRO A 105 -8.62 -2.39 -15.41
CA PRO A 105 -9.57 -2.97 -14.47
C PRO A 105 -10.47 -4.06 -15.08
N HIS A 106 -10.51 -4.16 -16.41
CA HIS A 106 -11.29 -5.15 -17.16
C HIS A 106 -10.41 -6.27 -17.74
N ALA A 107 -9.17 -6.41 -17.25
CA ALA A 107 -8.29 -7.49 -17.70
C ALA A 107 -8.84 -8.88 -17.28
N PRO A 108 -8.68 -9.92 -18.10
CA PRO A 108 -8.98 -11.28 -17.67
C PRO A 108 -8.04 -11.69 -16.53
N ASP A 109 -8.57 -12.36 -15.52
CA ASP A 109 -7.86 -12.69 -14.28
C ASP A 109 -6.55 -13.46 -14.47
N TYR A 110 -6.52 -14.32 -15.49
CA TYR A 110 -5.37 -15.16 -15.83
C TYR A 110 -4.57 -14.62 -17.03
N GLY A 111 -4.82 -13.37 -17.44
CA GLY A 111 -4.05 -12.69 -18.49
C GLY A 111 -2.67 -12.24 -18.05
N VAL A 112 -2.39 -12.24 -16.75
CA VAL A 112 -1.10 -11.85 -16.16
C VAL A 112 -0.68 -12.85 -15.08
N PRO A 113 0.64 -13.11 -14.91
CA PRO A 113 1.11 -14.09 -13.95
C PRO A 113 1.22 -13.57 -12.51
N VAL A 114 1.02 -12.26 -12.30
CA VAL A 114 1.29 -11.60 -11.01
C VAL A 114 -0.01 -11.28 -10.29
N ARG A 115 -0.10 -11.79 -9.06
CA ARG A 115 -1.19 -11.53 -8.11
C ARG A 115 -0.64 -10.81 -6.88
N SER A 116 -1.50 -10.06 -6.21
CA SER A 116 -1.16 -9.29 -5.01
C SER A 116 -2.20 -9.40 -3.93
N LEU A 117 -1.75 -9.26 -2.69
CA LEU A 117 -2.57 -9.03 -1.51
C LEU A 117 -1.99 -7.84 -0.76
N ALA A 118 -2.79 -6.79 -0.61
CA ALA A 118 -2.46 -5.65 0.21
C ALA A 118 -3.32 -5.66 1.46
N LEU A 119 -2.75 -5.37 2.63
CA LEU A 119 -3.44 -5.37 3.92
C LEU A 119 -3.16 -4.09 4.70
N GLU A 120 -4.16 -3.59 5.39
CA GLU A 120 -4.07 -2.61 6.47
C GLU A 120 -4.45 -3.31 7.77
N PHE A 121 -3.49 -3.44 8.69
CA PHE A 121 -3.74 -3.86 10.07
C PHE A 121 -4.06 -2.62 10.90
N GLN A 122 -5.19 -2.64 11.60
CA GLN A 122 -5.65 -1.54 12.44
C GLN A 122 -5.23 -1.78 13.88
N LEU A 123 -4.21 -1.07 14.34
CA LEU A 123 -3.57 -1.33 15.62
C LEU A 123 -4.05 -0.36 16.70
N ALA A 124 -3.65 -0.61 17.94
CA ALA A 124 -3.96 0.27 19.06
C ALA A 124 -3.46 1.70 18.83
N HIS A 125 -4.13 2.67 19.45
CA HIS A 125 -3.77 4.10 19.39
C HIS A 125 -3.73 4.70 17.98
N GLY A 126 -4.42 4.09 17.01
CA GLY A 126 -4.49 4.58 15.64
C GLY A 126 -3.24 4.27 14.80
N GLU A 127 -2.29 3.49 15.32
CA GLU A 127 -1.20 2.97 14.50
C GLU A 127 -1.74 2.03 13.42
N GLN A 128 -1.03 2.00 12.29
CA GLN A 128 -1.37 1.11 11.19
C GLN A 128 -0.11 0.41 10.69
N TRP A 129 -0.30 -0.82 10.25
CA TRP A 129 0.67 -1.49 9.39
C TRP A 129 0.04 -1.70 8.04
N ARG A 130 0.57 -1.06 7.00
CA ARG A 130 0.13 -1.29 5.63
C ARG A 130 1.15 -2.09 4.87
N THR A 131 0.66 -3.05 4.09
CA THR A 131 1.48 -3.97 3.32
C THR A 131 1.05 -3.96 1.86
N GLY A 132 2.03 -4.05 0.96
CA GLY A 132 1.80 -4.34 -0.45
C GLY A 132 2.60 -5.58 -0.83
N MET A 133 1.95 -6.75 -0.81
CA MET A 133 2.60 -8.04 -1.04
C MET A 133 2.19 -8.61 -2.40
N ASN A 134 3.08 -9.40 -3.00
CA ASN A 134 2.83 -10.09 -4.26
C ASN A 134 3.04 -11.60 -4.10
N ALA A 135 2.37 -12.38 -4.93
CA ALA A 135 2.60 -13.82 -5.05
C ALA A 135 3.96 -14.16 -5.71
N LEU A 136 4.66 -13.14 -6.19
CA LEU A 136 6.02 -13.28 -6.69
C LEU A 136 7.00 -13.67 -5.58
N PRO A 137 7.99 -14.53 -5.88
CA PRO A 137 9.06 -14.85 -4.93
C PRO A 137 10.09 -13.73 -4.77
N PHE A 138 10.24 -12.86 -5.77
CA PHE A 138 11.18 -11.73 -5.81
C PHE A 138 10.72 -10.68 -6.84
N LEU A 139 11.25 -9.45 -6.77
CA LEU A 139 10.96 -8.41 -7.76
C LEU A 139 11.76 -8.64 -9.05
N PRO A 140 11.19 -8.31 -10.23
CA PRO A 140 11.91 -8.46 -11.51
C PRO A 140 13.17 -7.60 -11.65
N VAL A 141 13.26 -6.53 -10.88
CA VAL A 141 14.31 -5.51 -10.97
C VAL A 141 14.74 -5.07 -9.58
N SER A 142 15.92 -4.47 -9.45
CA SER A 142 16.53 -4.07 -8.17
C SER A 142 16.48 -2.57 -7.90
N THR A 143 16.16 -1.73 -8.90
CA THR A 143 16.17 -0.27 -8.76
C THR A 143 14.95 0.41 -9.38
N PRO A 144 14.59 1.64 -8.93
CA PRO A 144 13.51 2.41 -9.54
C PRO A 144 13.76 2.72 -11.03
N GLN A 145 15.01 2.95 -11.41
CA GLN A 145 15.39 3.19 -12.81
C GLN A 145 15.15 1.94 -13.65
N ALA A 146 15.61 0.77 -13.20
CA ALA A 146 15.34 -0.50 -13.88
C ALA A 146 13.84 -0.78 -13.99
N PHE A 147 13.04 -0.44 -12.98
CA PHE A 147 11.57 -0.54 -13.08
C PHE A 147 11.01 0.38 -14.16
N TYR A 148 11.44 1.65 -14.22
CA TYR A 148 11.02 2.56 -15.28
C TYR A 148 11.40 2.03 -16.67
N ASP A 149 12.63 1.54 -16.84
CA ASP A 149 13.13 1.00 -18.10
C ASP A 149 12.37 -0.28 -18.49
N GLN A 150 12.01 -1.11 -17.51
CA GLN A 150 11.11 -2.25 -17.70
C GLN A 150 9.75 -1.79 -18.24
N GLN A 151 9.16 -0.73 -17.69
CA GLN A 151 7.90 -0.18 -18.18
C GLN A 151 8.04 0.35 -19.62
N GLN A 152 9.15 1.01 -19.97
CA GLN A 152 9.37 1.45 -21.34
C GLN A 152 9.53 0.28 -22.32
N ALA A 153 10.29 -0.75 -21.93
CA ALA A 153 10.56 -1.91 -22.77
C ALA A 153 9.34 -2.83 -22.94
N SER A 154 8.47 -2.89 -21.93
CA SER A 154 7.25 -3.70 -21.94
C SER A 154 6.03 -3.01 -22.55
N ARG A 155 6.17 -1.77 -23.06
CA ARG A 155 5.06 -1.04 -23.65
C ARG A 155 4.48 -1.79 -24.86
N PRO A 156 3.17 -2.11 -24.86
CA PRO A 156 2.51 -2.71 -26.01
C PRO A 156 2.58 -1.79 -27.24
N LEU A 157 2.96 -2.35 -28.39
CA LEU A 157 2.84 -1.65 -29.68
C LEU A 157 1.37 -1.57 -30.08
N PRO A 158 0.85 -0.41 -30.54
CA PRO A 158 -0.55 -0.26 -30.90
C PRO A 158 -1.05 -1.26 -31.94
N GLN A 159 -0.18 -1.70 -32.85
CA GLN A 159 -0.53 -2.59 -33.95
C GLN A 159 -0.66 -4.06 -33.52
N THR A 160 0.09 -4.48 -32.49
CA THR A 160 0.20 -5.90 -32.10
C THR A 160 -0.32 -6.20 -30.70
N GLY A 161 -0.49 -5.18 -29.86
CA GLY A 161 -0.76 -5.34 -28.44
C GLY A 161 0.37 -5.99 -27.64
N LYS A 162 1.55 -6.20 -28.24
CA LYS A 162 2.71 -6.87 -27.64
C LYS A 162 3.91 -5.92 -27.50
N PRO A 163 4.81 -6.16 -26.54
CA PRO A 163 6.07 -5.42 -26.45
C PRO A 163 6.91 -5.53 -27.72
N ASP A 164 7.70 -4.49 -28.00
CA ASP A 164 8.74 -4.52 -29.02
C ASP A 164 9.87 -5.47 -28.60
N ALA A 165 10.13 -6.50 -29.40
CA ALA A 165 11.12 -7.53 -29.09
C ALA A 165 12.56 -6.99 -28.99
N GLN A 166 12.92 -5.98 -29.80
CA GLN A 166 14.26 -5.38 -29.76
C GLN A 166 14.44 -4.55 -28.49
N LYS A 167 13.43 -3.79 -28.08
CA LYS A 167 13.46 -3.03 -26.81
C LYS A 167 13.53 -3.96 -25.61
N LEU A 168 12.76 -5.04 -25.62
CA LEU A 168 12.79 -6.04 -24.56
C LEU A 168 14.15 -6.73 -24.46
N MET A 169 14.78 -7.05 -25.60
CA MET A 169 16.13 -7.59 -25.64
C MET A 169 17.17 -6.59 -25.09
N ALA A 170 17.13 -5.34 -25.53
CA ALA A 170 18.03 -4.29 -25.05
C ALA A 170 17.90 -4.10 -23.52
N PHE A 171 16.68 -4.07 -23.00
CA PHE A 171 16.41 -4.04 -21.56
C PHE A 171 17.01 -5.25 -20.84
N THR A 172 16.83 -6.46 -21.37
CA THR A 172 17.35 -7.69 -20.74
C THR A 172 18.89 -7.72 -20.70
N VAL A 173 19.54 -7.09 -21.68
CA VAL A 173 21.00 -6.92 -21.70
C VAL A 173 21.45 -5.89 -20.67
N ALA A 174 20.76 -4.75 -20.57
CA ALA A 174 21.06 -3.69 -19.61
C ALA A 174 20.75 -4.08 -18.15
N HIS A 175 19.77 -4.95 -17.94
CA HIS A 175 19.27 -5.39 -16.64
C HIS A 175 19.33 -6.91 -16.48
N PRO A 176 20.52 -7.51 -16.39
CA PRO A 176 20.66 -8.96 -16.29
C PRO A 176 19.97 -9.56 -15.05
N GLU A 177 19.70 -8.75 -14.02
CA GLU A 177 18.93 -9.13 -12.82
C GLU A 177 17.50 -9.59 -13.12
N VAL A 178 16.93 -9.26 -14.29
CA VAL A 178 15.57 -9.69 -14.67
C VAL A 178 15.49 -11.14 -15.15
N LYS A 179 16.63 -11.75 -15.51
CA LYS A 179 16.66 -13.10 -16.10
C LYS A 179 15.99 -14.18 -15.22
N PRO A 180 16.20 -14.21 -13.88
CA PRO A 180 15.48 -15.13 -13.00
C PRO A 180 13.97 -14.96 -13.07
N PHE A 181 13.47 -13.72 -13.23
CA PHE A 181 12.03 -13.47 -13.35
C PHE A 181 11.47 -14.08 -14.64
N PHE A 182 12.16 -13.91 -15.78
CA PHE A 182 11.73 -14.57 -17.03
C PHE A 182 11.79 -16.09 -16.96
N ALA A 183 12.78 -16.66 -16.25
CA ALA A 183 12.82 -18.10 -16.01
C ALA A 183 11.65 -18.57 -15.14
N TRP A 184 11.30 -17.81 -14.10
CA TRP A 184 10.14 -18.06 -13.25
C TRP A 184 8.83 -17.99 -14.06
N VAL A 185 8.60 -16.95 -14.86
CA VAL A 185 7.37 -16.82 -15.67
C VAL A 185 7.15 -18.01 -16.60
N LYS A 186 8.22 -18.59 -17.17
CA LYS A 186 8.13 -19.76 -18.07
C LYS A 186 7.72 -21.05 -17.37
N THR A 187 7.99 -21.17 -16.07
CA THR A 187 7.82 -22.41 -15.30
C THR A 187 6.72 -22.32 -14.25
N HIS A 188 6.25 -21.10 -13.95
CA HIS A 188 5.25 -20.87 -12.93
C HIS A 188 3.86 -21.36 -13.38
N VAL A 189 3.27 -22.24 -12.58
CA VAL A 189 1.89 -22.68 -12.72
C VAL A 189 1.01 -21.83 -11.80
N LEU A 190 0.00 -21.18 -12.37
CA LEU A 190 -0.92 -20.33 -11.62
C LEU A 190 -1.84 -21.17 -10.73
N ALA A 191 -2.01 -20.75 -9.48
CA ALA A 191 -3.00 -21.40 -8.60
C ALA A 191 -4.42 -21.12 -9.10
N ALA A 192 -5.36 -22.02 -8.79
CA ALA A 192 -6.76 -21.85 -9.15
C ALA A 192 -7.45 -20.70 -8.40
N SER A 193 -6.90 -20.26 -7.26
CA SER A 193 -7.54 -19.29 -6.38
C SER A 193 -6.52 -18.37 -5.71
N TRP A 194 -6.91 -17.13 -5.40
CA TRP A 194 -6.16 -16.28 -4.47
C TRP A 194 -5.98 -16.93 -3.10
N ALA A 195 -6.93 -17.77 -2.67
CA ALA A 195 -6.91 -18.48 -1.39
C ALA A 195 -5.69 -19.42 -1.22
N GLN A 196 -5.06 -19.80 -2.33
CA GLN A 196 -4.02 -20.83 -2.41
C GLN A 196 -2.63 -20.24 -2.67
N GLU A 197 -2.54 -18.92 -2.81
CA GLU A 197 -1.28 -18.24 -3.09
C GLU A 197 -0.54 -17.87 -1.82
N ARG A 198 0.79 -17.98 -1.88
CA ARG A 198 1.68 -17.35 -0.90
C ARG A 198 1.91 -15.90 -1.30
N TYR A 199 1.77 -14.96 -0.37
CA TYR A 199 2.04 -13.54 -0.64
C TYR A 199 3.27 -13.06 0.13
N ASN A 200 4.24 -12.47 -0.56
CA ASN A 200 5.54 -12.11 -0.02
C ASN A 200 5.69 -10.58 0.12
N SER A 201 6.38 -10.14 1.18
CA SER A 201 6.75 -8.72 1.37
C SER A 201 7.66 -8.18 0.26
N LEU A 202 8.41 -9.09 -0.37
CA LEU A 202 9.46 -8.85 -1.37
C LEU A 202 10.64 -8.06 -0.84
N ASN A 203 10.41 -6.81 -0.43
CA ASN A 203 11.42 -5.99 0.23
C ASN A 203 11.71 -6.52 1.65
N ALA A 204 12.94 -6.31 2.11
CA ALA A 204 13.28 -6.50 3.51
C ALA A 204 12.89 -5.26 4.33
N PHE A 205 12.65 -5.47 5.62
CA PHE A 205 12.31 -4.45 6.60
C PHE A 205 13.16 -4.66 7.86
N ARG A 206 13.34 -3.61 8.65
CA ARG A 206 14.05 -3.67 9.92
C ARG A 206 13.05 -3.76 11.06
N PHE A 207 13.14 -4.84 11.83
CA PHE A 207 12.38 -5.02 13.07
C PHE A 207 13.26 -4.60 14.24
N THR A 208 12.68 -3.85 15.18
CA THR A 208 13.38 -3.36 16.38
C THR A 208 12.63 -3.82 17.62
N ASN A 209 13.27 -4.58 18.49
CA ASN A 209 12.65 -5.09 19.72
C ASN A 209 12.62 -4.04 20.84
N ALA A 210 12.13 -4.46 22.02
CA ALA A 210 12.01 -3.59 23.20
C ALA A 210 13.38 -3.16 23.77
N GLN A 211 14.43 -3.94 23.53
CA GLN A 211 15.81 -3.66 23.94
C GLN A 211 16.55 -2.76 22.94
N GLY A 212 15.92 -2.42 21.82
CA GLY A 212 16.54 -1.60 20.75
C GLY A 212 17.39 -2.41 19.76
N GLU A 213 17.43 -3.73 19.88
CA GLU A 213 18.13 -4.58 18.91
C GLU A 213 17.38 -4.60 17.58
N THR A 214 18.13 -4.58 16.48
CA THR A 214 17.55 -4.55 15.13
C THR A 214 17.91 -5.80 14.34
N ARG A 215 16.95 -6.31 13.57
CA ARG A 215 17.14 -7.43 12.65
C ARG A 215 16.42 -7.14 11.35
N PHE A 216 17.04 -7.47 10.21
CA PHE A 216 16.33 -7.43 8.93
C PHE A 216 15.48 -8.67 8.77
N VAL A 217 14.28 -8.49 8.22
CA VAL A 217 13.33 -9.56 7.98
C VAL A 217 12.64 -9.38 6.64
N ARG A 218 12.17 -10.49 6.10
CA ARG A 218 11.08 -10.54 5.10
C ARG A 218 9.92 -11.30 5.74
N TRP A 219 8.71 -11.11 5.24
CA TRP A 219 7.59 -11.93 5.67
C TRP A 219 6.81 -12.48 4.49
N SER A 220 6.00 -13.48 4.78
CA SER A 220 5.06 -14.03 3.82
C SER A 220 3.80 -14.50 4.51
N LEU A 221 2.68 -14.38 3.81
CA LEU A 221 1.44 -15.05 4.15
C LEU A 221 1.43 -16.39 3.44
N VAL A 222 1.47 -17.48 4.21
CA VAL A 222 1.45 -18.85 3.71
C VAL A 222 0.03 -19.40 3.81
N PRO A 223 -0.60 -19.79 2.69
CA PRO A 223 -1.99 -20.22 2.69
C PRO A 223 -2.16 -21.53 3.44
N ARG A 224 -3.26 -21.65 4.20
CA ARG A 224 -3.70 -22.95 4.75
C ARG A 224 -4.58 -23.73 3.77
N THR A 225 -5.06 -23.07 2.72
CA THR A 225 -5.78 -23.72 1.62
C THR A 225 -4.79 -24.54 0.79
N PRO A 226 -5.06 -25.84 0.53
CA PRO A 226 -4.21 -26.66 -0.33
C PRO A 226 -4.09 -26.06 -1.74
N TRP A 227 -2.88 -26.08 -2.28
CA TRP A 227 -2.62 -25.59 -3.63
C TRP A 227 -3.21 -26.52 -4.69
N GLN A 228 -3.83 -25.93 -5.71
CA GLN A 228 -4.32 -26.61 -6.91
C GLN A 228 -4.03 -25.75 -8.15
N PRO A 229 -3.64 -26.36 -9.29
CA PRO A 229 -3.44 -25.62 -10.52
C PRO A 229 -4.77 -25.14 -11.09
N ILE A 230 -4.77 -23.99 -11.77
CA ILE A 230 -5.90 -23.55 -12.58
C ILE A 230 -6.18 -24.55 -13.73
N SER A 231 -7.46 -24.86 -13.98
CA SER A 231 -7.86 -25.65 -15.16
C SER A 231 -8.04 -24.78 -16.40
N ALA A 232 -7.93 -25.39 -17.58
CA ALA A 232 -8.14 -24.68 -18.85
C ALA A 232 -9.54 -24.04 -18.95
N ALA A 233 -10.58 -24.70 -18.43
CA ALA A 233 -11.95 -24.18 -18.44
C ALA A 233 -12.10 -22.93 -17.57
N GLN A 234 -11.54 -22.96 -16.35
CA GLN A 234 -11.55 -21.81 -15.45
C GLN A 234 -10.72 -20.64 -16.01
N GLN A 235 -9.61 -20.93 -16.70
CA GLN A 235 -8.77 -19.89 -17.31
C GLN A 235 -9.48 -19.09 -18.41
N GLN A 236 -10.49 -19.65 -19.06
CA GLN A 236 -11.30 -18.95 -20.08
C GLN A 236 -12.32 -17.96 -19.48
N GLN A 237 -12.58 -18.05 -18.18
CA GLN A 237 -13.52 -17.15 -17.50
C GLN A 237 -12.79 -15.86 -17.07
N PRO A 238 -13.18 -14.68 -17.57
CA PRO A 238 -12.43 -13.45 -17.35
C PRO A 238 -12.42 -12.98 -15.89
N ASP A 239 -13.46 -13.31 -15.11
CA ASP A 239 -13.68 -12.87 -13.72
C ASP A 239 -13.75 -14.06 -12.73
N TYR A 240 -13.08 -15.17 -13.05
CA TYR A 240 -13.11 -16.40 -12.23
C TYR A 240 -12.61 -16.22 -10.80
N LEU A 241 -11.57 -15.42 -10.58
CA LEU A 241 -10.99 -15.24 -9.25
C LEU A 241 -11.94 -14.51 -8.30
N GLN A 242 -12.75 -13.57 -8.80
CA GLN A 242 -13.71 -12.86 -7.96
C GLN A 242 -14.88 -13.77 -7.57
N SER A 243 -15.40 -14.57 -8.51
CA SER A 243 -16.47 -15.53 -8.20
C SER A 243 -15.98 -16.64 -7.27
N ASP A 244 -14.82 -17.25 -7.54
CA ASP A 244 -14.23 -18.28 -6.66
C ASP A 244 -13.97 -17.75 -5.24
N LEU A 245 -13.49 -16.51 -5.10
CA LEU A 245 -13.29 -15.92 -3.78
C LEU A 245 -14.61 -15.73 -3.02
N HIS A 246 -15.63 -15.20 -3.69
CA HIS A 246 -16.95 -14.98 -3.12
C HIS A 246 -17.56 -16.30 -2.62
N ASP A 247 -17.57 -17.33 -3.48
CA ASP A 247 -18.14 -18.65 -3.18
C ASP A 247 -17.42 -19.32 -1.99
N ARG A 248 -16.09 -19.19 -1.93
CA ARG A 248 -15.30 -19.73 -0.81
C ARG A 248 -15.61 -19.02 0.50
N LEU A 249 -15.63 -17.69 0.52
CA LEU A 249 -15.87 -16.91 1.73
C LEU A 249 -17.31 -17.04 2.22
N ALA A 250 -18.27 -17.27 1.32
CA ALA A 250 -19.63 -17.63 1.68
C ALA A 250 -19.72 -18.99 2.41
N THR A 251 -18.74 -19.87 2.20
CA THR A 251 -18.69 -21.20 2.82
C THR A 251 -17.90 -21.20 4.12
N ALA A 252 -16.69 -20.63 4.12
CA ALA A 252 -15.81 -20.63 5.28
C ALA A 252 -14.75 -19.51 5.21
N PRO A 253 -14.25 -19.04 6.37
CA PRO A 253 -13.13 -18.12 6.41
C PRO A 253 -11.86 -18.71 5.78
N LEU A 254 -11.15 -17.89 5.00
CA LEU A 254 -9.86 -18.23 4.40
C LEU A 254 -8.71 -17.82 5.32
N LYS A 255 -7.66 -18.64 5.41
CA LYS A 255 -6.59 -18.46 6.40
C LYS A 255 -5.20 -18.52 5.79
N TRP A 256 -4.33 -17.65 6.30
CA TRP A 256 -2.89 -17.65 6.03
C TRP A 256 -2.10 -17.50 7.32
N ASP A 257 -0.95 -18.15 7.39
CA ASP A 257 0.03 -17.94 8.45
C ASP A 257 1.01 -16.84 8.05
N LEU A 258 1.16 -15.82 8.91
CA LEU A 258 2.19 -14.80 8.74
C LEU A 258 3.52 -15.39 9.23
N VAL A 259 4.40 -15.71 8.28
CA VAL A 259 5.73 -16.28 8.53
C VAL A 259 6.79 -15.22 8.31
N ILE A 260 7.54 -14.89 9.36
CA ILE A 260 8.68 -13.97 9.31
C ILE A 260 9.95 -14.78 9.07
N SER A 261 10.73 -14.41 8.06
CA SER A 261 12.07 -14.94 7.79
C SER A 261 13.11 -13.93 8.26
N VAL A 262 14.04 -14.35 9.12
CA VAL A 262 15.09 -13.48 9.67
C VAL A 262 16.34 -13.55 8.80
N ALA A 263 16.86 -12.38 8.41
CA ALA A 263 18.08 -12.28 7.61
C ALA A 263 19.30 -12.75 8.39
N GLN A 264 20.26 -13.33 7.68
CA GLN A 264 21.61 -13.64 8.15
C GLN A 264 22.64 -12.69 7.49
N PRO A 265 23.85 -12.58 8.06
CA PRO A 265 24.95 -11.87 7.40
C PRO A 265 25.14 -12.33 5.95
N GLY A 266 25.25 -11.36 5.03
CA GLY A 266 25.38 -11.62 3.58
C GLY A 266 24.07 -11.68 2.81
N ASP A 267 22.90 -11.72 3.48
CA ASP A 267 21.63 -11.62 2.77
C ASP A 267 21.44 -10.25 2.12
N ALA A 268 20.88 -10.26 0.91
CA ALA A 268 20.54 -9.05 0.17
C ALA A 268 19.30 -8.39 0.79
N VAL A 269 19.52 -7.49 1.76
CA VAL A 269 18.45 -6.74 2.44
C VAL A 269 17.98 -5.52 1.65
N ASN A 270 18.81 -4.97 0.77
CA ASN A 270 18.52 -3.78 -0.03
C ASN A 270 18.34 -4.09 -1.54
N ASP A 271 18.12 -5.36 -1.89
CA ASP A 271 17.85 -5.80 -3.27
C ASP A 271 16.76 -6.89 -3.26
N ALA A 272 15.51 -6.47 -3.47
CA ALA A 272 14.35 -7.35 -3.57
C ALA A 272 14.32 -8.26 -4.82
N SER A 273 15.26 -8.12 -5.77
CA SER A 273 15.41 -9.07 -6.90
C SER A 273 16.14 -10.35 -6.50
N LYS A 274 16.80 -10.35 -5.33
CA LYS A 274 17.53 -11.50 -4.81
C LYS A 274 16.70 -12.29 -3.81
N VAL A 275 16.68 -13.61 -3.99
CA VAL A 275 16.05 -14.57 -3.07
C VAL A 275 17.01 -14.86 -1.93
N TRP A 276 16.49 -14.92 -0.70
CA TRP A 276 17.27 -15.41 0.45
C TRP A 276 17.23 -16.94 0.48
N PRO A 277 18.28 -17.60 1.00
CA PRO A 277 18.26 -19.05 1.19
C PRO A 277 17.02 -19.54 1.95
N ALA A 278 16.58 -20.77 1.64
CA ALA A 278 15.35 -21.33 2.21
C ALA A 278 15.51 -21.76 3.69
N ASP A 279 16.75 -21.91 4.17
CA ASP A 279 17.11 -22.36 5.52
C ASP A 279 17.10 -21.24 6.57
N ARG A 280 16.68 -20.03 6.20
CA ARG A 280 16.56 -18.90 7.13
C ARG A 280 15.61 -19.25 8.26
N GLN A 281 15.91 -18.72 9.46
CA GLN A 281 15.03 -18.87 10.61
C GLN A 281 13.63 -18.32 10.25
N GLN A 282 12.61 -19.17 10.40
CA GLN A 282 11.22 -18.82 10.15
C GLN A 282 10.42 -18.83 11.46
N ILE A 283 9.61 -17.81 11.65
CA ILE A 283 8.78 -17.62 12.85
C ILE A 283 7.34 -17.39 12.42
N VAL A 284 6.42 -18.24 12.89
CA VAL A 284 4.98 -18.06 12.69
C VAL A 284 4.49 -17.00 13.68
N ALA A 285 4.27 -15.79 13.17
CA ALA A 285 3.88 -14.62 13.96
C ALA A 285 2.38 -14.59 14.30
N GLY A 286 1.55 -15.33 13.56
CA GLY A 286 0.11 -15.36 13.76
C GLY A 286 -0.63 -15.80 12.50
N THR A 287 -1.95 -15.67 12.53
CA THR A 287 -2.84 -16.12 11.46
C THR A 287 -3.73 -14.97 11.00
N LEU A 288 -3.68 -14.69 9.69
CA LEU A 288 -4.67 -13.88 9.00
C LEU A 288 -5.90 -14.73 8.69
N THR A 289 -7.08 -14.26 9.07
CA THR A 289 -8.37 -14.86 8.72
C THR A 289 -9.20 -13.85 7.95
N LEU A 290 -9.51 -14.13 6.68
CA LEU A 290 -10.41 -13.33 5.85
C LEU A 290 -11.79 -13.96 5.83
N ARG A 291 -12.85 -13.15 5.92
CA ARG A 291 -14.23 -13.61 6.17
C ARG A 291 -15.23 -13.12 5.14
N ASP A 292 -14.98 -11.97 4.55
CA ASP A 292 -15.91 -11.36 3.60
C ASP A 292 -15.16 -10.71 2.46
N SER A 293 -15.85 -10.58 1.32
CA SER A 293 -15.36 -9.89 0.14
C SER A 293 -16.43 -8.99 -0.45
N SER A 294 -16.02 -7.83 -0.94
CA SER A 294 -16.91 -6.86 -1.59
C SER A 294 -16.26 -6.29 -2.85
N PRO A 295 -17.06 -5.77 -3.80
CA PRO A 295 -16.54 -5.03 -4.94
C PRO A 295 -15.58 -3.93 -4.51
N GLN A 296 -14.55 -3.67 -5.32
CA GLN A 296 -13.60 -2.62 -5.00
C GLN A 296 -14.25 -1.23 -4.96
N GLN A 297 -15.00 -0.88 -6.01
CA GLN A 297 -15.56 0.46 -6.14
C GLN A 297 -16.63 0.65 -5.05
N GLY A 298 -16.44 1.66 -4.20
CA GLY A 298 -17.28 1.89 -3.02
C GLY A 298 -17.07 0.91 -1.86
N GLY A 299 -16.18 -0.08 -2.00
CA GLY A 299 -15.85 -1.03 -0.93
C GLY A 299 -14.87 -0.46 0.10
N SER A 300 -14.70 -1.17 1.22
CA SER A 300 -13.87 -0.74 2.36
C SER A 300 -12.40 -0.53 2.01
N CYS A 301 -11.88 -1.26 1.02
CA CYS A 301 -10.52 -1.11 0.54
C CYS A 301 -10.34 0.02 -0.49
N ASN A 302 -11.45 0.58 -1.00
CA ASN A 302 -11.42 1.53 -2.10
C ASN A 302 -10.51 2.68 -1.78
N ASP A 303 -10.64 3.30 -0.60
CA ASP A 303 -9.98 4.56 -0.23
C ASP A 303 -8.76 4.39 0.69
N ILE A 304 -8.17 3.20 0.65
CA ILE A 304 -6.93 2.90 1.37
C ILE A 304 -5.73 3.07 0.44
N ASN A 305 -4.72 3.81 0.90
CA ASN A 305 -3.39 3.82 0.31
C ASN A 305 -2.52 2.77 1.00
N TYR A 306 -2.34 1.60 0.37
CA TYR A 306 -1.54 0.47 0.90
C TYR A 306 -0.01 0.68 0.80
N ASP A 307 0.44 1.91 1.05
CA ASP A 307 1.85 2.27 1.04
C ASP A 307 2.65 1.40 2.02
N PRO A 308 3.67 0.64 1.56
CA PRO A 308 4.43 -0.28 2.39
C PRO A 308 5.30 0.39 3.46
N LEU A 309 5.43 1.73 3.44
CA LEU A 309 6.16 2.49 4.45
C LEU A 309 5.26 3.11 5.54
N ILE A 310 3.95 2.86 5.52
CA ILE A 310 3.09 3.09 6.70
C ILE A 310 3.28 1.91 7.64
N LEU A 311 4.17 2.10 8.60
CA LEU A 311 4.67 1.06 9.50
C LEU A 311 4.43 1.47 10.96
N PRO A 312 4.11 0.50 11.85
CA PRO A 312 3.97 0.76 13.27
C PRO A 312 5.33 0.90 13.94
N GLN A 313 5.34 1.44 15.16
CA GLN A 313 6.54 1.50 15.98
C GLN A 313 7.16 0.12 16.16
N GLY A 314 8.48 0.03 15.95
CA GLY A 314 9.20 -1.24 15.97
C GLY A 314 9.37 -1.89 14.60
N ILE A 315 8.85 -1.29 13.53
CA ILE A 315 9.13 -1.67 12.14
C ILE A 315 9.58 -0.43 11.37
N SER A 316 10.66 -0.54 10.59
CA SER A 316 11.09 0.48 9.64
C SER A 316 11.50 -0.14 8.30
N GLY A 317 11.55 0.66 7.24
CA GLY A 317 12.07 0.21 5.95
C GLY A 317 13.55 -0.19 6.03
N SER A 318 13.96 -1.08 5.12
CA SER A 318 15.38 -1.21 4.76
C SER A 318 15.82 -0.05 3.84
N ASP A 319 17.08 -0.07 3.42
CA ASP A 319 17.61 0.91 2.47
C ASP A 319 17.42 0.44 1.02
N ASP A 320 16.51 -0.51 0.77
CA ASP A 320 16.11 -0.93 -0.58
C ASP A 320 15.55 0.29 -1.35
N PRO A 321 16.16 0.67 -2.48
CA PRO A 321 15.77 1.87 -3.21
C PRO A 321 14.36 1.78 -3.81
N LEU A 322 13.84 0.56 -4.03
CA LEU A 322 12.47 0.37 -4.50
C LEU A 322 11.44 0.69 -3.43
N LEU A 323 11.76 0.54 -2.14
CA LEU A 323 10.79 0.74 -1.07
C LEU A 323 10.31 2.21 -0.99
N ASN A 324 11.25 3.15 -1.04
CA ASN A 324 10.94 4.58 -1.09
C ASN A 324 10.26 4.98 -2.40
N ALA A 325 10.70 4.44 -3.54
CA ALA A 325 10.07 4.71 -4.83
C ALA A 325 8.63 4.19 -4.90
N ARG A 326 8.36 3.03 -4.28
CA ARG A 326 7.01 2.48 -4.13
C ARG A 326 6.15 3.44 -3.30
N SER A 327 6.57 3.84 -2.10
CA SER A 327 5.80 4.78 -1.28
C SER A 327 5.40 6.05 -2.05
N ALA A 328 6.36 6.67 -2.74
CA ALA A 328 6.10 7.86 -3.55
C ALA A 328 5.12 7.59 -4.72
N ALA A 329 5.24 6.46 -5.41
CA ALA A 329 4.34 6.06 -6.49
C ALA A 329 2.92 5.73 -5.98
N TYR A 330 2.81 5.08 -4.82
CA TYR A 330 1.55 4.76 -4.15
C TYR A 330 0.80 6.06 -3.80
N ALA A 331 1.47 7.01 -3.14
CA ALA A 331 0.90 8.31 -2.82
C ALA A 331 0.45 9.07 -4.09
N LYS A 332 1.29 9.09 -5.14
CA LYS A 332 0.95 9.75 -6.40
C LYS A 332 -0.27 9.10 -7.08
N SER A 333 -0.31 7.77 -7.17
CA SER A 333 -1.43 7.04 -7.77
C SER A 333 -2.71 7.23 -6.95
N PHE A 334 -2.62 7.24 -5.62
CA PHE A 334 -3.75 7.46 -4.73
C PHE A 334 -4.36 8.84 -4.95
N ASN A 335 -3.53 9.90 -4.90
CA ASN A 335 -3.98 11.28 -5.10
C ASN A 335 -4.64 11.49 -6.46
N LEU A 336 -4.12 10.85 -7.52
CA LEU A 336 -4.75 10.93 -8.84
C LEU A 336 -6.13 10.29 -8.85
N ARG A 337 -6.28 9.07 -8.32
CA ARG A 337 -7.57 8.37 -8.38
C ARG A 337 -8.63 9.00 -7.47
N THR A 338 -8.26 9.51 -6.30
CA THR A 338 -9.22 10.14 -5.38
C THR A 338 -9.70 11.48 -5.95
N ALA A 339 -8.82 12.25 -6.57
CA ALA A 339 -9.21 13.45 -7.30
C ALA A 339 -10.12 13.13 -8.52
N GLU A 340 -9.92 12.00 -9.19
CA GLU A 340 -10.82 11.54 -10.26
C GLU A 340 -12.19 11.13 -9.74
N GLN A 341 -12.24 10.40 -8.63
CA GLN A 341 -13.48 10.00 -7.96
C GLN A 341 -14.28 11.23 -7.52
N ALA A 342 -13.63 12.22 -6.90
CA ALA A 342 -14.27 13.48 -6.51
C ALA A 342 -14.90 14.19 -7.72
N ARG A 343 -14.15 14.34 -8.83
CA ARG A 343 -14.69 14.94 -10.07
C ARG A 343 -15.85 14.15 -10.68
N GLN A 344 -15.86 12.82 -10.54
CA GLN A 344 -16.98 12.00 -11.00
C GLN A 344 -18.22 12.20 -10.12
N GLN A 345 -18.03 12.32 -8.81
CA GLN A 345 -19.11 12.61 -7.87
C GLN A 345 -19.74 13.99 -8.13
N GLU A 346 -18.92 15.02 -8.36
CA GLU A 346 -19.39 16.37 -8.74
C GLU A 346 -20.25 16.34 -10.01
N LYS A 347 -19.77 15.70 -11.08
CA LYS A 347 -20.53 15.57 -12.34
C LYS A 347 -21.86 14.85 -12.17
N ASN A 348 -21.89 13.84 -11.31
CA ASN A 348 -23.13 13.11 -11.02
C ASN A 348 -24.12 13.96 -10.21
N HIS A 349 -23.63 14.90 -9.40
CA HIS A 349 -24.45 15.83 -8.62
C HIS A 349 -24.98 17.01 -9.45
N GLU A 350 -24.27 17.41 -10.51
CA GLU A 350 -24.67 18.47 -11.45
C GLU A 350 -25.63 17.98 -12.56
N SER A 351 -25.86 16.67 -12.69
CA SER A 351 -26.79 16.13 -13.69
C SER A 351 -28.26 16.33 -13.23
N PRO A 352 -29.14 17.00 -14.01
CA PRO A 352 -30.48 17.41 -13.56
C PRO A 352 -31.46 16.30 -13.17
N ASP A 353 -31.14 15.04 -13.47
CA ASP A 353 -32.08 13.91 -13.42
C ASP A 353 -31.99 13.05 -12.14
N ASN A 354 -31.24 13.43 -11.09
CA ASN A 354 -31.16 12.61 -9.87
C ASN A 354 -30.89 13.42 -8.58
N PRO A 355 -31.93 13.82 -7.81
CA PRO A 355 -31.73 14.50 -6.55
C PRO A 355 -31.46 13.48 -5.44
N VAL A 356 -30.18 13.21 -5.14
CA VAL A 356 -29.81 12.58 -3.87
C VAL A 356 -29.67 13.69 -2.83
N SER A 357 -30.59 13.72 -1.86
CA SER A 357 -30.68 14.71 -0.79
C SER A 357 -29.34 14.90 -0.06
N SER A 358 -28.75 16.10 -0.18
CA SER A 358 -27.53 16.49 0.51
C SER A 358 -27.83 16.89 1.96
N ALA A 359 -27.92 15.91 2.85
CA ALA A 359 -27.98 16.15 4.29
C ALA A 359 -26.84 15.41 5.03
N ALA A 360 -25.60 15.51 4.53
CA ALA A 360 -24.42 15.03 5.23
C ALA A 360 -23.12 15.67 4.71
N ALA A 361 -23.07 17.00 4.62
CA ALA A 361 -21.84 17.68 4.22
C ALA A 361 -21.62 19.01 4.97
N HIS A 362 -21.86 19.02 6.29
CA HIS A 362 -21.31 20.06 7.15
C HIS A 362 -20.87 19.45 8.49
N ARG A 363 -19.73 18.77 8.46
CA ARG A 363 -18.77 18.79 9.56
C ARG A 363 -17.43 18.29 9.06
N THR A 364 -16.47 19.20 9.10
CA THR A 364 -15.04 19.02 9.46
C THR A 364 -14.18 19.76 8.45
N LEU A 365 -13.87 21.02 8.77
CA LEU A 365 -12.64 21.72 8.39
C LEU A 365 -12.62 23.04 9.19
N VAL A 366 -12.14 23.00 10.44
CA VAL A 366 -11.40 24.11 11.04
C VAL A 366 -10.35 23.54 12.00
N ASP A 367 -9.11 23.68 11.56
CA ASP A 367 -7.81 23.77 12.23
C ASP A 367 -7.67 23.52 13.74
N GLY A 368 -6.63 22.74 14.06
CA GLY A 368 -5.98 22.75 15.36
C GLY A 368 -4.92 23.85 15.45
N ALA A 369 -5.02 24.72 16.45
CA ALA A 369 -3.90 25.36 17.14
C ALA A 369 -4.40 26.07 18.42
N GLY A 370 -3.72 25.84 19.55
CA GLY A 370 -3.70 26.79 20.68
C GLY A 370 -4.46 26.36 21.95
N ARG A 371 -3.69 26.08 23.01
CA ARG A 371 -4.13 26.08 24.42
C ARG A 371 -4.56 27.50 24.84
N ALA A 372 -5.60 27.62 25.65
CA ALA A 372 -5.56 28.15 27.03
C ALA A 372 -6.93 28.71 27.48
N ASP A 373 -7.21 28.40 28.75
CA ASP A 373 -7.96 29.16 29.75
C ASP A 373 -9.50 29.25 29.81
N HIS A 374 -9.93 28.88 31.03
CA HIS A 374 -11.16 29.17 31.75
C HIS A 374 -11.76 30.56 31.52
N ALA A 375 -13.08 30.61 31.32
CA ALA A 375 -14.02 31.51 32.02
C ALA A 375 -15.45 31.15 31.56
N ILE A 376 -16.27 30.54 32.41
CA ILE A 376 -17.31 31.23 33.19
C ILE A 376 -18.20 32.13 32.31
N TYR A 377 -19.37 31.60 31.93
CA TYR A 377 -20.60 32.37 32.09
C TYR A 377 -21.70 31.46 32.62
N ARG A 378 -22.12 31.78 33.84
CA ARG A 378 -23.20 31.14 34.57
C ARG A 378 -24.42 32.05 34.47
N ARG A 379 -25.58 31.39 34.39
CA ARG A 379 -26.86 31.78 35.00
C ARG A 379 -27.86 32.54 34.12
N GLY A 380 -29.06 31.96 34.10
CA GLY A 380 -30.31 32.51 33.61
C GLY A 380 -31.38 31.42 33.77
N ASP A 381 -31.86 31.30 35.01
CA ASP A 381 -32.70 30.23 35.57
C ASP A 381 -34.15 30.21 35.06
N GLY A 382 -34.77 29.03 35.22
CA GLY A 382 -36.23 28.85 35.38
C GLY A 382 -36.86 28.07 34.22
N GLY A 383 -37.38 26.86 34.37
CA GLY A 383 -37.80 26.09 35.53
C GLY A 383 -39.02 25.27 35.07
N GLY A 384 -39.13 24.00 35.48
CA GLY A 384 -40.33 23.20 35.22
C GLY A 384 -40.07 21.71 35.06
N TYR A 385 -40.29 21.00 36.16
CA TYR A 385 -40.37 19.55 36.32
C TYR A 385 -41.25 18.85 35.26
N LEU A 386 -40.92 17.60 34.93
CA LEU A 386 -41.86 16.48 35.06
C LEU A 386 -41.07 15.18 35.30
N ASP A 387 -41.52 14.47 36.34
CA ASP A 387 -40.99 13.24 36.90
C ASP A 387 -41.09 12.02 35.95
N CYS A 388 -40.03 11.19 35.95
CA CYS A 388 -39.98 9.78 36.41
C CYS A 388 -41.31 9.01 36.64
N PRO A 389 -41.37 7.64 36.68
CA PRO A 389 -40.33 6.62 36.44
C PRO A 389 -40.79 5.18 35.99
N PHE A 390 -39.83 4.23 36.03
CA PHE A 390 -39.91 2.80 36.49
C PHE A 390 -40.57 1.68 35.62
N THR A 391 -39.69 0.80 35.10
CA THR A 391 -39.57 -0.70 35.22
C THR A 391 -40.64 -1.73 34.76
N VAL A 392 -40.13 -2.66 33.91
CA VAL A 392 -39.93 -4.14 34.05
C VAL A 392 -41.11 -5.15 34.11
N ALA A 393 -41.01 -6.14 33.19
CA ALA A 393 -41.50 -7.53 33.15
C ALA A 393 -43.04 -7.78 33.20
N GLY A 394 -43.62 -8.81 32.59
CA GLY A 394 -43.16 -9.99 31.87
C GLY A 394 -44.38 -10.83 31.44
N ASP A 395 -44.12 -11.87 30.66
CA ASP A 395 -44.92 -13.01 30.17
C ASP A 395 -46.42 -13.15 30.50
N THR A 396 -47.18 -13.44 29.43
CA THR A 396 -48.04 -14.64 29.30
C THR A 396 -48.00 -15.15 27.87
#